data_AF-A0A073JNH8-F1
#
_entry.id   AF-A0A073JNH8-F1
#
_cell.length_a   1.000
_cell.length_b   1.000
_cell.length_c   1.000
_cell.angle_alpha   90.00
_cell.angle_beta   90.00
_cell.angle_gamma   90.00
#
_symmetry.space_group_name_H-M   'P 1'
#
loop_
_entity.id
_entity.type
_entity.pdbx_description
1 polymer ?
#
loop_
_entity_poly.entity_id
_entity_poly.type
_entity_poly.pdbx_seq_one_letter_code
_entity_poly.pdbx_strand_id
1 'polypeptide(L)' 'MPKPRKLTDKQRKESAINSVKKWESKNKDKVNYYQYKSKAVNFINKKSTEEDLIFLKNLIDNKLLELKNKDNDIG' A
#
# COMPACT_ATOMS: atom_id res chain seq x y z
N MET A 1 -0.31 13.78 45.06
CA MET A 1 0.48 13.36 43.88
C MET A 1 0.39 14.45 42.82
N PRO A 2 1.50 14.88 42.19
CA PRO A 2 1.42 15.82 41.08
C PRO A 2 0.74 15.14 39.88
N LYS A 3 -0.21 15.83 39.21
CA LYS A 3 -0.85 15.33 37.98
C LYS A 3 0.23 15.18 36.89
N PRO A 4 0.23 14.10 36.09
CA PRO A 4 1.20 13.92 35.01
C PRO A 4 1.06 15.07 34.01
N ARG A 5 2.19 15.62 33.57
CA ARG A 5 2.18 16.68 32.54
C ARG A 5 1.62 16.12 31.23
N LYS A 6 0.66 16.82 30.64
CA LYS A 6 0.15 16.51 29.30
C LYS A 6 1.22 16.84 28.27
N LEU A 7 1.43 15.95 27.29
CA LEU A 7 2.34 16.19 26.18
C LEU A 7 1.86 17.37 25.33
N THR A 8 2.79 18.17 24.84
CA THR A 8 2.50 19.25 23.88
C THR A 8 2.03 18.67 22.55
N ASP A 9 1.34 19.46 21.73
CA ASP A 9 0.86 18.99 20.42
C ASP A 9 2.02 18.56 19.52
N LYS A 10 3.17 19.24 19.61
CA LYS A 10 4.41 18.86 18.93
C LYS A 10 4.88 17.46 19.35
N GLN A 11 4.96 17.21 20.65
CA GLN A 11 5.39 15.91 21.17
C GLN A 11 4.41 14.78 20.80
N ARG A 12 3.11 15.07 20.77
CA ARG A 12 2.09 14.09 20.31
C ARG A 12 2.26 13.76 18.83
N LYS A 13 2.49 14.77 17.98
CA LYS A 13 2.76 14.57 16.55
C LYS A 13 4.03 13.75 16.32
N GLU A 14 5.11 14.06 17.03
CA GLU A 14 6.37 13.31 16.96
C GLU A 14 6.18 11.85 17.40
N SER A 15 5.46 11.61 18.51
CA SER A 15 5.15 10.26 18.98
C SER A 15 4.33 9.47 17.95
N ALA A 16 3.34 10.09 17.32
CA ALA A 16 2.54 9.46 16.27
C ALA A 16 3.40 9.09 15.05
N ILE A 17 4.23 10.01 14.56
CA ILE A 17 5.16 9.76 13.45
C ILE A 17 6.11 8.60 13.78
N ASN A 18 6.69 8.60 14.99
CA ASN A 18 7.63 7.55 15.40
C ASN A 18 6.94 6.18 15.52
N SER A 19 5.69 6.16 15.99
CA SER A 19 4.89 4.93 16.10
C SER A 19 4.58 4.35 14.72
N VAL A 20 4.20 5.19 13.75
CA VAL A 20 3.98 4.79 12.35
C VAL A 20 5.28 4.24 11.76
N LYS A 21 6.39 4.99 11.86
CA LYS A 21 7.70 4.52 11.35
C LYS A 21 8.11 3.18 11.95
N LYS A 22 7.87 2.98 13.24
CA LYS A 22 8.17 1.70 13.93
C LYS A 22 7.31 0.57 13.40
N TRP A 23 6.02 0.81 13.17
CA TRP A 23 5.13 -0.19 12.58
C TRP A 23 5.53 -0.50 11.14
N GLU A 24 5.84 0.52 10.34
CA GLU A 24 6.28 0.36 8.95
C GLU A 24 7.57 -0.44 8.85
N SER A 25 8.55 -0.14 9.71
CA SER A 25 9.83 -0.87 9.77
C SER A 25 9.65 -2.36 10.09
N LYS A 26 8.63 -2.71 10.88
CA LYS A 26 8.28 -4.10 11.21
C LYS A 26 7.41 -4.79 10.16
N ASN A 27 6.72 -4.04 9.30
CA ASN A 27 5.73 -4.55 8.36
C ASN A 27 6.07 -4.15 6.91
N LYS A 28 7.35 -4.20 6.55
CA LYS A 28 7.87 -3.70 5.26
C LYS A 28 7.11 -4.24 4.06
N ASP A 29 6.79 -5.54 4.03
CA ASP A 29 6.11 -6.16 2.90
C ASP A 29 4.69 -5.62 2.72
N LYS A 30 3.94 -5.46 3.82
CA LYS A 30 2.59 -4.86 3.78
C LYS A 30 2.64 -3.40 3.37
N VAL A 31 3.62 -2.65 3.88
CA VAL A 31 3.82 -1.24 3.49
C VAL A 31 4.13 -1.15 2.00
N ASN A 32 5.06 -1.96 1.49
CA ASN A 32 5.41 -2.01 0.08
C ASN A 32 4.19 -2.35 -0.78
N TYR A 33 3.40 -3.35 -0.38
CA TYR A 33 2.15 -3.69 -1.05
C TYR A 33 1.20 -2.48 -1.16
N TYR A 34 0.96 -1.76 -0.05
CA TYR A 34 0.10 -0.57 -0.07
C TYR A 34 0.67 0.55 -0.93
N GLN A 35 1.99 0.77 -0.87
CA GLN A 35 2.65 1.77 -1.70
C GLN A 35 2.52 1.44 -3.19
N TYR A 36 2.75 0.19 -3.59
CA TYR A 36 2.57 -0.24 -4.98
C TYR A 36 1.13 -0.08 -5.43
N LYS A 37 0.16 -0.51 -4.61
CA LYS A 37 -1.27 -0.33 -4.90
C LYS A 37 -1.63 1.14 -5.10
N SER A 38 -1.19 2.01 -4.19
CA SER A 38 -1.48 3.45 -4.26
C SER A 38 -0.83 4.09 -5.49
N LYS A 39 0.41 3.71 -5.82
CA LYS A 39 1.11 4.21 -7.02
C LYS A 39 0.38 3.79 -8.30
N ALA A 40 -0.03 2.53 -8.39
CA ALA A 40 -0.77 2.02 -9.55
C ALA A 40 -2.10 2.77 -9.74
N VAL A 41 -2.89 2.95 -8.67
CA VAL A 41 -4.15 3.71 -8.73
C VAL A 41 -3.90 5.15 -9.20
N ASN A 42 -2.89 5.81 -8.66
CA ASN A 42 -2.58 7.18 -9.05
C ASN A 42 -2.09 7.28 -10.50
N PHE A 43 -1.33 6.29 -10.97
CA PHE A 43 -0.88 6.22 -12.35
C PHE A 43 -2.06 6.11 -13.31
N ILE A 44 -2.92 5.11 -13.11
CA ILE A 44 -4.12 4.84 -13.93
C ILE A 44 -5.06 6.06 -13.97
N ASN A 45 -5.26 6.73 -12.83
CA ASN A 45 -6.24 7.81 -12.76
C ASN A 45 -5.72 9.16 -13.26
N LYS A 46 -4.40 9.40 -13.25
CA LYS A 46 -3.87 10.76 -13.44
C LYS A 46 -2.72 10.88 -14.44
N LYS A 47 -2.08 9.78 -14.82
CA LYS A 47 -0.78 9.81 -15.53
C LYS A 47 -0.72 8.91 -16.75
N SER A 48 -1.54 7.86 -16.82
CA SER A 48 -1.52 6.92 -17.93
C SER A 48 -2.12 7.51 -19.21
N THR A 49 -1.54 7.11 -20.34
CA THR A 49 -2.10 7.28 -21.67
C THR A 49 -3.12 6.17 -21.99
N GLU A 50 -3.82 6.29 -23.11
CA GLU A 50 -4.73 5.23 -23.59
C GLU A 50 -3.98 3.91 -23.87
N GLU A 51 -2.80 4.00 -24.50
CA GLU A 51 -1.95 2.84 -24.79
C GLU A 51 -1.51 2.13 -23.51
N ASP A 52 -1.11 2.89 -22.49
CA ASP A 52 -0.75 2.33 -21.17
C ASP A 52 -1.92 1.57 -20.55
N LEU A 53 -3.13 2.11 -20.64
CA LEU A 53 -4.32 1.47 -20.08
C LEU A 53 -4.65 0.15 -20.80
N ILE A 54 -4.55 0.12 -22.13
CA ILE A 54 -4.76 -1.09 -22.92
C ILE A 54 -3.71 -2.14 -22.56
N PHE A 55 -2.44 -1.75 -22.48
CA PHE A 55 -1.35 -2.66 -22.11
C PHE A 55 -1.54 -3.22 -20.69
N LEU A 56 -1.83 -2.35 -19.71
CA LEU A 56 -2.07 -2.76 -18.33
C LEU A 56 -3.28 -3.68 -18.19
N LYS A 57 -4.34 -3.44 -18.97
CA LYS A 57 -5.52 -4.32 -18.99
C LYS A 57 -5.14 -5.74 -19.42
N ASN A 58 -4.38 -5.88 -20.51
CA ASN A 58 -3.93 -7.19 -20.99
C ASN A 58 -3.06 -7.91 -19.94
N LEU A 59 -2.18 -7.18 -19.24
CA LEU A 59 -1.38 -7.75 -18.15
C LEU A 59 -2.24 -8.25 -16.99
N ILE A 60 -3.28 -7.49 -16.62
CA ILE A 60 -4.23 -7.88 -15.56
C ILE A 60 -4.99 -9.14 -15.97
N ASP A 61 -5.49 -9.20 -17.20
CA ASP A 61 -6.26 -10.34 -17.71
C ASP A 61 -5.42 -11.63 -17.70
N ASN A 62 -4.17 -11.55 -18.18
CA ASN A 62 -3.22 -12.67 -18.11
C ASN A 62 -2.97 -13.11 -16.67
N LYS A 63 -2.79 -12.15 -15.75
CA LYS A 63 -2.52 -12.49 -14.34
C LYS A 63 -3.70 -13.17 -13.66
N LEU A 64 -4.91 -12.71 -13.95
CA LEU A 64 -6.14 -13.32 -13.41
C LEU A 64 -6.32 -14.74 -13.96
N LEU A 65 -5.98 -14.97 -15.23
CA LEU A 65 -6.01 -16.30 -15.83
C LEU A 65 -5.01 -17.26 -15.16
N GLU A 66 -3.76 -16.81 -14.93
CA GLU A 66 -2.77 -17.60 -14.17
C GLU A 66 -3.29 -17.99 -12.77
N LEU A 67 -3.95 -17.07 -12.07
CA LEU A 67 -4.48 -17.32 -10.73
C LEU A 67 -5.63 -18.34 -10.77
N LYS A 68 -6.57 -18.19 -11.71
CA LYS A 68 -7.66 -19.16 -11.90
C LYS A 68 -7.14 -20.56 -12.23
N ASN A 69 -6.11 -20.67 -13.07
CA ASN A 69 -5.54 -21.96 -13.44
C ASN A 69 -4.84 -22.63 -12.24
N LYS A 70 -4.19 -21.86 -11.37
CA LYS A 70 -3.60 -22.39 -10.12
C LYS A 70 -4.65 -22.92 -9.15
N ASP A 71 -5.84 -22.32 -9.11
CA ASP A 71 -6.93 -22.81 -8.27
C ASP A 71 -7.50 -24.14 -8.79
N ASN A 72 -7.41 -24.41 -10.11
CA ASN A 72 -7.88 -25.65 -10.73
C ASN A 72 -6.91 -26.83 -10.59
N ASP A 73 -5.59 -26.59 -10.44
CA ASP A 73 -4.56 -27.65 -10.26
C ASP A 73 -4.46 -28.18 -8.82
N ILE A 74 -5.23 -27.62 -7.88
CA ILE A 74 -5.31 -28.07 -6.47
C ILE A 74 -6.57 -28.94 -6.24
N GLY A 75 -7.32 -29.25 -7.31
CA GLY A 75 -8.52 -30.09 -7.30
C GLY A 75 -8.24 -31.56 -7.62
#